data_AF-A0A8J7F1W2-F1
#
_entry.id   AF-A0A8J7F1W2-F1
#
_cell.length_a   1.000
_cell.length_b   1.000
_cell.length_c   1.000
_cell.angle_alpha   90.00
_cell.angle_beta   90.00
_cell.angle_gamma   90.00
#
_symmetry.space_group_name_H-M   'P 1'
#
loop_
_entity.id
_entity.type
_entity.pdbx_description
1 polymer ?
#
loop_
_entity_poly.entity_id
_entity_poly.type
_entity_poly.pdbx_seq_one_letter_code
_entity_poly.pdbx_strand_id
1 'polypeptide(L)' 'MSNPNFNQDLYHASVKALTENGVPENVAERASKVVASDDFNLPDLGRTEEDRENIAEAMKHFWNWSRENGAK' A
#
# COMPACT_ATOMS: atom_id res chain seq x y z
N MET A 1 18.10 11.46 1.55
CA MET A 1 18.55 10.90 0.25
C MET A 1 17.30 10.38 -0.44
N SER A 2 16.99 10.86 -1.64
CA SER A 2 15.83 10.38 -2.40
C SER A 2 16.06 8.91 -2.76
N ASN A 3 15.12 8.01 -2.44
CA ASN A 3 15.17 6.62 -2.89
C ASN A 3 15.03 6.65 -4.43
N PRO A 4 16.07 6.30 -5.21
CA PRO A 4 16.02 6.40 -6.68
C PRO A 4 15.00 5.43 -7.31
N ASN A 5 14.42 4.53 -6.52
CA ASN A 5 13.46 3.52 -6.95
C ASN A 5 12.00 3.87 -6.62
N PHE A 6 11.68 5.09 -6.17
CA PHE A 6 10.29 5.46 -5.92
C PHE A 6 9.49 5.51 -7.24
N ASN A 7 8.58 4.57 -7.43
CA ASN A 7 7.73 4.47 -8.61
C ASN A 7 6.44 5.28 -8.43
N GLN A 8 6.40 6.50 -8.99
CA GLN A 8 5.24 7.39 -8.89
C GLN A 8 3.97 6.81 -9.54
N ASP A 9 4.09 6.08 -10.64
CA ASP A 9 2.93 5.49 -11.31
C ASP A 9 2.32 4.37 -10.45
N LEU A 10 3.18 3.56 -9.82
CA LEU A 10 2.77 2.52 -8.88
C LEU A 10 2.15 3.12 -7.61
N TYR A 11 2.69 4.24 -7.11
CA TYR A 11 2.10 4.99 -6.01
C TYR A 11 0.66 5.40 -6.34
N HIS A 12 0.45 6.11 -7.45
CA HIS A 12 -0.89 6.59 -7.82
C HIS A 12 -1.87 5.44 -8.10
N ALA A 13 -1.41 4.40 -8.81
CA ALA A 13 -2.23 3.23 -9.09
C ALA A 13 -2.64 2.50 -7.79
N SER A 14 -1.72 2.36 -6.84
CA SER A 14 -1.97 1.75 -5.55
C SER A 14 -2.94 2.58 -4.70
N VAL A 15 -2.76 3.90 -4.62
CA VAL A 15 -3.67 4.79 -3.86
C VAL A 15 -5.08 4.69 -4.43
N LYS A 16 -5.22 4.79 -5.75
CA LYS A 16 -6.51 4.67 -6.43
C LYS A 16 -7.16 3.32 -6.15
N ALA A 17 -6.43 2.22 -6.30
CA ALA A 17 -6.97 0.89 -6.07
C ALA A 17 -7.44 0.69 -4.61
N LEU A 18 -6.65 1.13 -3.63
CA LEU A 18 -7.01 0.98 -2.21
C LEU A 18 -8.22 1.85 -1.84
N THR A 19 -8.25 3.11 -2.28
CA THR A 19 -9.36 4.02 -1.99
C THR A 19 -10.67 3.59 -2.66
N GLU A 20 -10.62 3.08 -3.90
CA GLU A 20 -11.78 2.51 -4.59
C GLU A 20 -12.34 1.26 -3.89
N ASN A 21 -11.57 0.64 -2.99
CA ASN A 21 -11.96 -0.54 -2.21
C ASN A 21 -12.05 -0.23 -0.70
N GLY A 22 -12.44 1.00 -0.35
CA GLY A 22 -12.84 1.36 1.02
C GLY A 22 -11.70 1.53 2.02
N VAL A 23 -10.45 1.62 1.56
CA VAL A 23 -9.33 1.99 2.42
C VAL A 23 -9.31 3.52 2.60
N PRO A 24 -9.26 4.05 3.85
CA PRO A 24 -9.16 5.49 4.08
C PRO A 24 -7.93 6.09 3.37
N GLU A 25 -8.08 7.28 2.79
CA GLU A 25 -7.04 7.93 1.95
C GLU A 25 -5.68 8.01 2.65
N ASN A 26 -5.64 8.45 3.91
CA ASN A 26 -4.39 8.54 4.68
C ASN A 26 -3.72 7.17 4.95
N VAL A 27 -4.50 6.09 5.00
CA VAL A 27 -3.99 4.72 5.15
C VAL A 27 -3.49 4.21 3.79
N ALA A 28 -4.27 4.47 2.73
CA ALA A 28 -3.89 4.13 1.36
C ALA A 28 -2.58 4.81 0.95
N GLU A 29 -2.42 6.11 1.17
CA GLU A 29 -1.19 6.84 0.86
C GLU A 29 0.05 6.28 1.58
N ARG A 30 -0.08 5.92 2.87
CA ARG A 30 1.02 5.31 3.64
C ARG A 30 1.41 3.96 3.05
N ALA A 31 0.45 3.07 2.84
CA ALA A 31 0.70 1.76 2.23
C ALA A 31 1.25 1.88 0.80
N SER A 32 0.72 2.79 -0.01
CA SER A 32 1.19 2.99 -1.39
C SER A 32 2.60 3.58 -1.45
N LYS A 33 3.03 4.39 -0.47
CA LYS A 33 4.43 4.84 -0.37
C LYS A 33 5.38 3.68 -0.15
N VAL A 34 4.99 2.70 0.68
CA VAL A 34 5.76 1.47 0.89
C VAL A 34 5.88 0.71 -0.43
N VAL A 35 4.76 0.38 -1.07
CA VAL A 35 4.73 -0.39 -2.33
C VAL A 35 5.53 0.31 -3.43
N ALA A 36 5.40 1.63 -3.54
CA ALA A 36 6.15 2.42 -4.52
C ALA A 36 7.66 2.48 -4.24
N SER A 37 8.09 2.16 -3.02
CA SER A 37 9.49 2.16 -2.59
C SER A 37 10.11 0.76 -2.51
N ASP A 38 9.34 -0.30 -2.75
CA ASP A 38 9.79 -1.68 -2.69
C ASP A 38 10.99 -1.93 -3.61
N ASP A 39 12.03 -2.57 -3.09
CA ASP A 39 13.21 -2.99 -3.86
C ASP A 39 13.30 -4.52 -3.91
N PHE A 40 13.00 -5.09 -5.08
CA PHE A 40 13.03 -6.54 -5.31
C PHE A 40 14.41 -7.18 -5.14
N ASN A 41 15.49 -6.39 -5.04
CA ASN A 41 16.84 -6.89 -4.79
C ASN A 41 17.15 -7.01 -3.29
N LEU A 42 16.28 -6.50 -2.41
CA LEU A 42 16.46 -6.54 -0.96
C LEU A 42 15.58 -7.61 -0.31
N PRO A 43 16.05 -8.21 0.81
CA PRO A 43 15.19 -9.06 1.64
C PRO A 43 13.93 -8.30 2.06
N ASP A 44 12.79 -9.00 2.03
CA ASP A 44 11.46 -8.42 2.29
C ASP A 44 11.18 -7.09 1.57
N LEU A 45 11.68 -6.96 0.33
CA LEU A 45 11.51 -5.77 -0.51
C LEU A 45 12.14 -4.50 0.08
N GLY A 46 13.04 -4.64 1.06
CA GLY A 46 13.62 -3.51 1.79
C GLY A 46 12.69 -2.89 2.83
N ARG A 47 11.57 -3.55 3.16
CA ARG A 47 10.58 -3.04 4.12
C ARG A 47 11.08 -3.10 5.55
N THR A 48 10.76 -2.05 6.29
CA THR A 48 10.90 -1.97 7.74
C THR A 48 9.69 -2.59 8.45
N GLU A 49 9.72 -2.64 9.78
CA GLU A 49 8.55 -3.05 10.56
C GLU A 49 7.37 -2.08 10.41
N GLU A 50 7.66 -0.78 10.42
CA GLU A 50 6.64 0.27 10.19
C GLU A 50 5.98 0.12 8.80
N ASP A 51 6.77 -0.23 7.78
CA ASP A 51 6.25 -0.49 6.45
C ASP A 51 5.27 -1.68 6.44
N ARG A 52 5.63 -2.77 7.14
CA ARG A 52 4.76 -3.93 7.29
C ARG A 52 3.47 -3.59 8.04
N GLU A 53 3.55 -2.76 9.08
CA GLU A 53 2.38 -2.28 9.81
C GLU A 53 1.45 -1.42 8.93
N ASN A 54 2.01 -0.51 8.13
CA ASN A 54 1.25 0.33 7.20
C ASN A 54 0.51 -0.52 6.14
N ILE A 55 1.16 -1.56 5.59
CA ILE A 55 0.52 -2.50 4.66
C ILE A 55 -0.58 -3.30 5.37
N ALA A 56 -0.31 -3.82 6.57
CA ALA A 56 -1.27 -4.61 7.34
C ALA A 56 -2.53 -3.80 7.68
N GLU A 57 -2.36 -2.52 8.06
CA GLU A 57 -3.47 -1.60 8.31
C GLU A 57 -4.35 -1.42 7.06
N ALA A 58 -3.74 -1.15 5.90
CA ALA A 58 -4.47 -1.00 4.64
C ALA A 58 -5.24 -2.29 4.27
N MET A 59 -4.60 -3.45 4.41
CA MET A 59 -5.25 -4.73 4.10
C MET A 59 -6.42 -5.03 5.04
N LYS A 60 -6.35 -4.64 6.32
CA LYS A 60 -7.47 -4.78 7.25
C LYS A 60 -8.71 -4.01 6.76
N HIS A 61 -8.53 -2.77 6.32
CA HIS A 61 -9.62 -1.96 5.76
C HIS A 61 -10.16 -2.57 4.46
N PHE A 62 -9.28 -2.93 3.53
CA PHE A 62 -9.63 -3.56 2.26
C PHE A 62 -10.49 -4.81 2.47
N TRP A 63 -10.06 -5.71 3.36
CA TRP A 63 -10.80 -6.95 3.62
C TRP A 63 -12.13 -6.72 4.36
N ASN A 64 -12.22 -5.72 5.22
CA ASN A 64 -13.51 -5.35 5.83
C ASN A 64 -14.49 -4.88 4.74
N TRP A 65 -14.05 -3.96 3.88
CA TRP A 65 -14.87 -3.45 2.77
C TRP A 65 -15.29 -4.58 1.81
N SER A 66 -14.35 -5.44 1.44
CA SER A 66 -14.58 -6.59 0.54
C SER A 66 -15.66 -7.55 1.09
N ARG A 67 -15.65 -7.82 2.40
CA ARG A 67 -16.65 -8.66 3.09
C ARG A 67 -18.04 -8.02 3.12
N GLU A 68 -18.11 -6.71 3.28
CA GLU A 68 -19.38 -5.97 3.35
C GLU A 68 -20.02 -5.77 1.98
N ASN A 69 -19.21 -5.62 0.93
CA ASN A 69 -19.66 -5.22 -0.40
C ASN A 69 -19.66 -6.36 -1.43
N GLY A 70 -19.34 -7.60 -1.00
CA GLY A 70 -19.34 -8.79 -1.86
C GLY A 70 -18.38 -8.61 -3.04
N ALA A 71 -17.09 -8.48 -2.73
CA ALA A 71 -16.05 -8.21 -3.74
C ALA A 71 -16.21 -9.09 -4.99
N LYS A 72 -16.11 -8.44 -6.15
CA LYS A 72 -16.22 -9.05 -7.47
C LYS A 72 -15.11 -10.05 -7.76
#